data_AF-A0A2R7Y7A2-F1
#
_entry.id   AF-A0A2R7Y7A2-F1
#
_cell.length_a   1.000
_cell.length_b   1.000
_cell.length_c   1.000
_cell.angle_alpha   90.00
_cell.angle_beta   90.00
_cell.angle_gamma   90.00
#
_symmetry.space_group_name_H-M   'P 1'
#
loop_
_entity.id
_entity.type
_entity.pdbx_description
1 polymer ?
#
loop_
_entity_poly.entity_id
_entity_poly.type
_entity_poly.pdbx_seq_one_letter_code
_entity_poly.pdbx_strand_id
1 'polypeptide(L)'
;MFLKRSRRNLIYHELIGLQVIVKDHTDPSLMGVKGLVVDETQNMLEIERLDDGRRLKVPKAGGAYLFKLENNSFVLVNGDKLLGRPEDRLKRVVGG
;
A
#
# COMPACT_ATOMS: atom_id res chain seq x y z
N MET A 1 0.91 1.95 22.31
CA MET A 1 1.86 0.88 21.90
C MET A 1 1.74 0.72 20.40
N PHE A 2 2.64 1.32 19.61
CA PHE A 2 2.62 1.20 18.15
C PHE A 2 3.01 -0.24 17.79
N LEU A 3 2.04 -1.05 17.37
CA LEU A 3 2.32 -2.40 16.87
C LEU A 3 3.25 -2.29 15.66
N LYS A 4 4.36 -3.03 15.71
CA LYS A 4 5.35 -3.08 14.62
C LYS A 4 4.68 -3.64 13.36
N ARG A 5 4.85 -2.96 12.22
CA ARG A 5 4.34 -3.41 10.91
C ARG A 5 4.98 -4.75 10.55
N SER A 6 4.17 -5.72 10.14
CA SER A 6 4.56 -7.08 9.77
C SER A 6 3.72 -7.58 8.59
N ARG A 7 4.17 -8.66 7.95
CA ARG A 7 3.43 -9.28 6.84
C ARG A 7 1.97 -9.63 7.16
N ARG A 8 1.65 -9.94 8.42
CA ARG A 8 0.31 -10.39 8.83
C ARG A 8 -0.65 -9.25 9.12
N ASN A 9 -0.14 -8.09 9.53
CA ASN A 9 -0.96 -6.96 9.96
C ASN A 9 -0.88 -5.75 9.02
N LEU A 10 -0.02 -5.76 8.00
CA LEU A 10 0.18 -4.63 7.09
C LEU A 10 -1.13 -4.14 6.46
N ILE A 11 -2.03 -5.06 6.09
CA ILE A 11 -3.34 -4.72 5.50
C ILE A 11 -4.26 -3.94 6.45
N TYR A 12 -3.98 -3.98 7.76
CA TYR A 12 -4.73 -3.28 8.81
C TYR A 12 -3.97 -2.08 9.39
N HIS A 13 -2.73 -1.85 8.94
CA HIS A 13 -1.93 -0.73 9.40
C HIS A 13 -1.89 0.40 8.37
N GLU A 14 -1.39 1.54 8.82
CA GLU A 14 -1.09 2.69 7.98
C GLU A 14 0.00 2.34 6.97
N LEU A 15 -0.34 2.55 5.69
CA LEU A 15 0.55 2.35 4.54
C LEU A 15 1.38 3.61 4.22
N ILE A 16 0.93 4.78 4.70
CA ILE A 16 1.61 6.06 4.52
C ILE A 16 3.03 5.98 5.11
N GLY A 17 3.99 6.54 4.38
CA GLY A 17 5.41 6.52 4.73
C GLY A 17 6.15 5.24 4.35
N LEU A 18 5.48 4.24 3.77
CA LEU A 18 6.15 3.04 3.25
C LEU A 18 6.62 3.24 1.82
N GLN A 19 7.83 2.74 1.52
CA GLN A 19 8.26 2.60 0.14
C GLN A 19 7.48 1.46 -0.52
N VAL A 20 7.00 1.70 -1.74
CA VAL A 20 6.18 0.75 -2.49
C VAL A 20 6.66 0.63 -3.93
N ILE A 21 6.54 -0.58 -4.48
CA ILE A 21 6.71 -0.87 -5.90
C ILE A 21 5.44 -1.55 -6.41
N VAL A 22 4.84 -1.01 -7.47
CA VAL A 22 3.75 -1.69 -8.18
C VAL A 22 4.36 -2.81 -9.01
N LYS A 23 4.15 -4.06 -8.59
CA LYS A 23 4.71 -5.25 -9.24
C LYS A 23 3.89 -5.72 -10.43
N ASP A 24 2.58 -5.55 -10.33
CA ASP A 24 1.62 -5.91 -11.35
C ASP A 24 0.39 -5.01 -11.21
N HIS A 25 -0.28 -4.73 -12.32
CA HIS A 25 -1.50 -3.93 -12.33
C HIS A 25 -2.28 -4.16 -13.64
N THR A 26 -3.62 -4.15 -13.57
CA THR A 26 -4.51 -4.26 -14.74
C THR A 26 -4.33 -3.14 -15.76
N ASP A 27 -3.92 -1.97 -15.29
CA ASP A 27 -3.34 -0.88 -16.09
C ASP A 27 -1.81 -1.05 -16.19
N PRO A 28 -1.28 -1.47 -17.36
CA PRO A 28 0.15 -1.73 -17.53
C PRO A 28 1.04 -0.49 -17.34
N SER A 29 0.50 0.73 -17.49
CA SER A 29 1.27 1.97 -17.33
C SER A 29 1.72 2.22 -15.88
N LEU A 30 1.04 1.57 -14.93
CA LEU A 30 1.33 1.68 -13.50
C LEU A 30 2.36 0.63 -13.04
N MET A 31 2.64 -0.39 -13.85
CA MET A 31 3.61 -1.42 -13.50
C MET A 31 5.02 -0.84 -13.40
N GLY A 32 5.73 -1.20 -12.34
CA GLY A 32 7.10 -0.75 -12.11
C GLY A 32 7.20 0.62 -11.44
N VAL A 33 6.10 1.34 -11.20
CA VAL A 33 6.09 2.59 -10.41
C VAL A 33 6.70 2.31 -9.04
N LYS A 34 7.69 3.13 -8.65
CA LYS A 34 8.37 3.07 -7.35
C LYS A 34 8.29 4.41 -6.65
N GLY A 35 7.93 4.39 -5.37
CA GLY A 35 7.69 5.62 -4.65
C GLY A 35 7.49 5.44 -3.15
N LEU A 36 7.17 6.55 -2.50
CA LEU A 36 6.69 6.61 -1.14
C LEU A 36 5.17 6.77 -1.15
N VAL A 37 4.45 6.00 -0.34
CA VAL A 37 3.02 6.26 -0.12
C VAL A 37 2.88 7.54 0.71
N VAL A 38 2.25 8.56 0.14
CA VAL A 38 2.04 9.85 0.82
C VAL A 38 0.60 10.05 1.28
N ASP A 39 -0.35 9.35 0.65
CA ASP A 39 -1.75 9.36 1.06
C ASP A 39 -2.45 8.03 0.72
N GLU A 40 -3.53 7.75 1.42
CA GLU A 40 -4.38 6.60 1.20
C GLU A 40 -5.87 6.97 1.31
N THR A 41 -6.61 6.69 0.24
CA THR A 41 -8.07 6.81 0.24
C THR A 41 -8.72 5.43 0.22
N GLN A 42 -10.06 5.37 0.18
CA GLN A 42 -10.79 4.11 0.13
C GLN A 42 -10.33 3.18 -1.00
N ASN A 43 -10.07 3.74 -2.19
CA ASN A 43 -9.81 2.97 -3.41
C ASN A 43 -8.44 3.24 -4.03
N MET A 44 -7.72 4.27 -3.59
CA MET A 44 -6.48 4.73 -4.22
C MET A 44 -5.34 4.82 -3.21
N LEU A 45 -4.12 4.64 -3.71
CA LEU A 45 -2.88 5.06 -3.05
C LEU A 45 -2.31 6.26 -3.81
N GLU A 46 -1.88 7.29 -3.08
CA GLU A 46 -1.08 8.36 -3.67
C GLU A 46 0.40 8.06 -3.42
N ILE A 47 1.14 7.92 -4.51
CA ILE A 47 2.54 7.52 -4.50
C ILE A 47 3.36 8.70 -5.02
N GLU A 48 4.25 9.22 -4.19
CA GLU A 48 5.28 10.17 -4.61
C GLU A 48 6.45 9.39 -5.20
N ARG A 49 6.70 9.57 -6.50
CA ARG A 49 7.70 8.77 -7.21
C ARG A 49 9.12 9.18 -6.83
N LEU A 50 10.01 8.20 -6.72
CA LEU A 50 11.41 8.43 -6.33
C LEU A 50 12.26 9.05 -7.44
N ASP A 51 11.83 8.96 -8.71
CA ASP A 51 12.57 9.43 -9.87
C ASP A 51 12.38 10.94 -10.12
N ASP A 52 11.14 11.42 -10.08
CA ASP A 52 10.79 12.80 -10.42
C ASP A 52 10.02 13.55 -9.33
N GLY A 53 9.75 12.92 -8.18
CA GLY A 53 9.05 13.52 -7.06
C GLY A 53 7.58 13.84 -7.33
N ARG A 54 7.04 13.47 -8.50
CA ARG A 54 5.62 13.72 -8.81
C ARG A 54 4.75 12.72 -8.08
N ARG A 55 3.57 13.19 -7.70
CA ARG A 55 2.54 12.36 -7.07
C ARG A 55 1.66 11.70 -8.12
N LEU A 56 1.50 10.40 -7.99
CA LEU A 56 0.68 9.58 -8.86
C LEU A 56 -0.38 8.88 -8.02
N LYS A 57 -1.64 8.97 -8.45
CA LYS A 57 -2.75 8.23 -7.84
C LYS A 57 -2.88 6.89 -8.54
N VAL A 58 -2.71 5.82 -7.78
CA VAL A 58 -2.76 4.43 -8.26
C VAL A 58 -3.98 3.76 -7.64
N PRO A 59 -4.93 3.23 -8.44
CA PRO A 59 -6.02 2.40 -7.92
C PRO A 59 -5.46 1.22 -7.15
N LYS A 60 -6.08 0.81 -6.06
CA LYS A 60 -5.71 -0.39 -5.32
C LYS A 60 -6.17 -1.66 -6.03
N ALA A 61 -7.37 -1.60 -6.62
CA ALA A 61 -8.02 -2.74 -7.24
C ALA A 61 -7.22 -3.21 -8.46
N GLY A 62 -7.06 -4.52 -8.60
CA GLY A 62 -6.34 -5.11 -9.73
C GLY A 62 -4.82 -4.87 -9.71
N GLY A 63 -4.26 -4.42 -8.59
CA GLY A 63 -2.81 -4.21 -8.42
C GLY A 63 -2.16 -5.15 -7.42
N ALA A 64 -0.87 -5.39 -7.58
CA ALA A 64 -0.01 -6.05 -6.61
C ALA A 64 1.12 -5.11 -6.17
N TYR A 65 1.24 -4.88 -4.87
CA TYR A 65 2.12 -3.86 -4.29
C TYR A 65 3.16 -4.53 -3.40
N LEU A 66 4.43 -4.24 -3.67
CA LEU A 66 5.54 -4.68 -2.83
C LEU A 66 5.94 -3.53 -1.90
N PHE A 67 5.53 -3.63 -0.64
CA PHE A 67 5.89 -2.66 0.39
C PHE A 67 7.20 -3.04 1.06
N LYS A 68 8.06 -2.06 1.31
CA LYS A 68 9.25 -2.20 2.14
C LYS A 68 8.93 -1.82 3.58
N LEU A 69 9.22 -2.71 4.52
CA LEU A 69 9.08 -2.48 5.95
C LEU A 69 10.37 -1.89 6.55
N GLU A 70 10.25 -1.33 7.75
CA GLU A 70 11.37 -0.72 8.50
C GLU A 70 12.54 -1.68 8.77
N ASN A 71 12.26 -2.98 8.87
CA ASN A 71 13.30 -4.01 9.03
C ASN A 71 13.95 -4.44 7.70
N ASN A 72 13.80 -3.64 6.64
CA ASN A 72 14.23 -3.94 5.27
C ASN A 72 13.61 -5.19 4.64
N SER A 73 12.60 -5.81 5.26
CA SER A 73 11.86 -6.89 4.62
C SER A 73 10.81 -6.34 3.64
N PHE A 74 10.41 -7.18 2.68
CA PHE A 74 9.40 -6.83 1.70
C PHE A 74 8.14 -7.67 1.87
N VAL A 75 6.98 -7.04 1.65
CA VAL A 75 5.68 -7.69 1.72
C VAL A 75 4.90 -7.42 0.44
N LEU A 76 4.59 -8.48 -0.29
CA LEU A 76 3.70 -8.42 -1.44
C LEU A 76 2.24 -8.49 -0.98
N VAL A 77 1.46 -7.49 -1.37
CA VAL A 77 0.04 -7.36 -1.03
C VAL A 77 -0.77 -7.23 -2.31
N ASN A 78 -1.83 -8.04 -2.43
CA ASN A 78 -2.87 -7.80 -3.43
C ASN A 78 -3.68 -6.58 -2.97
N GLY A 79 -3.77 -5.54 -3.81
CA GLY A 79 -4.46 -4.31 -3.48
C GLY A 79 -5.97 -4.42 -3.34
N ASP A 80 -6.60 -5.48 -3.86
CA ASP A 80 -8.01 -5.77 -3.56
C ASP A 80 -8.23 -5.96 -2.05
N LYS A 81 -7.22 -6.48 -1.32
CA LYS A 81 -7.26 -6.61 0.14
C LYS A 81 -7.12 -5.27 0.87
N LEU A 82 -6.63 -4.24 0.18
CA LEU A 82 -6.45 -2.89 0.69
C LEU A 82 -7.67 -2.00 0.45
N LEU A 83 -8.70 -2.50 -0.24
CA LEU A 83 -9.95 -1.77 -0.47
C LEU A 83 -10.67 -1.48 0.85
N GLY A 84 -11.15 -0.24 0.98
CA GLY A 84 -11.68 0.31 2.22
C GLY A 84 -10.73 1.35 2.81
N ARG A 85 -11.26 2.24 3.65
CA ARG A 85 -10.42 3.20 4.38
C ARG A 85 -9.61 2.49 5.47
N PRO A 86 -8.46 3.04 5.90
CA PRO A 86 -7.64 2.44 6.95
C PRO A 86 -8.45 2.05 8.20
N GLU A 87 -9.34 2.93 8.65
CA GLU A 87 -10.20 2.75 9.82
C GLU A 87 -11.21 1.61 9.65
N ASP A 88 -11.71 1.38 8.44
CA ASP A 88 -12.68 0.32 8.16
C ASP A 88 -12.00 -1.05 8.08
N ARG A 89 -10.73 -1.08 7.64
CA ARG A 89 -9.94 -2.32 7.62
C ARG A 89 -9.62 -2.79 9.03
N LEU A 90 -9.31 -1.88 9.96
CA LEU A 90 -9.05 -2.21 11.36
C LEU A 90 -10.23 -2.95 12.02
N LYS A 91 -11.47 -2.61 11.69
CA LYS A 91 -12.67 -3.27 12.22
C LYS A 91 -12.77 -4.76 11.86
N ARG A 92 -12.17 -5.19 10.74
CA ARG A 92 -12.15 -6.61 10.32
C ARG A 92 -11.33 -7.51 11.24
N VAL A 93 -10.45 -6.94 12.06
CA VAL A 93 -9.63 -7.69 13.03
C VAL A 93 -10.36 -7.92 14.35
N VAL A 94 -11.28 -7.03 14.71
CA VAL A 94 -11.90 -6.99 16.05
C VAL A 94 -13.24 -7.74 16.10
N GLY A 95 -13.86 -8.00 14.94
CA GLY A 95 -15.16 -8.67 14.83
C GLY A 95 -15.11 -10.18 14.53
N GLY A 96 -13.97 -10.84 14.77
CA GLY A 96 -13.77 -12.28 14.54
C GLY A 96 -13.50 -13.04 15.83
#